data_AF-A0A642BYN7-F1
#
_entry.id   AF-A0A642BYN7-F1
#
_cell.length_a   1.000
_cell.length_b   1.000
_cell.length_c   1.000
_cell.angle_alpha   90.00
_cell.angle_beta   90.00
_cell.angle_gamma   90.00
#
_symmetry.space_group_name_H-M   'P 1'
#
loop_
_entity.id
_entity.type
_entity.pdbx_description
1 polymer ?
#
loop_
_entity_poly.entity_id
_entity_poly.type
_entity_poly.pdbx_seq_one_letter_code
_entity_poly.pdbx_strand_id
1 'polypeptide(L)'
;LFYYFAGFNGYLLLGHYLGKRTDWSLGKTFSVTVPLFLVGYFITLAGFRYMTSDPNVSEEGMELFFTYCSPNALLMTAAVFLLVRKVRITSPVICRALANLTKCGFGLYCVHYFFVGPSYMFAQWIGTPIPALVPVSTILTFICSWSFTYLVSKLPHAKYIIG
;
A
#
# COMPACT_ATOMS: atom_id res chain seq x y z
N LEU A 1 -1.62 -27.10 2.46
CA LEU A 1 -2.43 -26.98 1.23
C LEU A 1 -3.60 -25.99 1.37
N PHE A 2 -4.41 -26.01 2.44
CA PHE A 2 -5.49 -25.02 2.68
C PHE A 2 -5.03 -23.59 3.00
N TYR A 3 -3.76 -23.38 3.40
CA TYR A 3 -3.20 -22.06 3.68
C TYR A 3 -3.11 -21.17 2.42
N TYR A 4 -3.10 -21.76 1.22
CA TYR A 4 -2.93 -21.03 -0.05
C TYR A 4 -4.22 -20.43 -0.61
N PHE A 5 -5.40 -20.93 -0.21
CA PHE A 5 -6.67 -20.35 -0.69
C PHE A 5 -7.01 -19.03 0.02
N ALA A 6 -6.42 -18.79 1.20
CA ALA A 6 -6.71 -17.65 2.07
C ALA A 6 -5.69 -16.48 1.99
N GLY A 7 -4.68 -16.57 1.12
CA GLY A 7 -3.70 -15.49 0.90
C GLY A 7 -4.28 -14.32 0.08
N PHE A 8 -3.57 -13.88 -0.96
CA PHE A 8 -4.03 -12.77 -1.81
C PHE A 8 -5.42 -12.95 -2.43
N ASN A 9 -5.82 -14.19 -2.75
CA ASN A 9 -7.19 -14.48 -3.24
C ASN A 9 -8.27 -14.16 -2.18
N GLY A 10 -7.94 -14.30 -0.89
CA GLY A 10 -8.82 -13.92 0.21
C GLY A 10 -9.15 -12.43 0.21
N TYR A 11 -8.18 -11.57 -0.14
CA TYR A 11 -8.40 -10.12 -0.26
C TYR A 11 -9.38 -9.76 -1.38
N LEU A 12 -9.36 -10.49 -2.51
CA LEU A 12 -10.33 -10.29 -3.59
C LEU A 12 -11.75 -10.61 -3.12
N LEU A 13 -11.92 -11.75 -2.44
CA LEU A 13 -13.21 -12.16 -1.88
C LEU A 13 -13.70 -11.17 -0.82
N LEU A 14 -12.83 -10.76 0.10
CA LEU A 14 -13.14 -9.78 1.14
C LEU A 14 -13.58 -8.44 0.54
N GLY A 15 -12.82 -7.92 -0.44
CA GLY A 15 -13.16 -6.70 -1.17
C GLY A 15 -14.52 -6.80 -1.85
N HIS A 16 -14.87 -7.97 -2.41
CA HIS A 16 -16.19 -8.22 -2.97
C HIS A 16 -17.32 -8.11 -1.94
N TYR A 17 -17.15 -8.72 -0.77
CA TYR A 17 -18.15 -8.68 0.31
C TYR A 17 -18.29 -7.28 0.92
N LEU A 18 -17.18 -6.64 1.26
CA LEU A 18 -17.15 -5.25 1.76
C LEU A 18 -17.59 -4.24 0.68
N GLY A 19 -17.47 -4.59 -0.60
CA GLY A 19 -17.94 -3.80 -1.73
C GLY A 19 -19.47 -3.78 -1.83
N LYS A 20 -20.11 -4.94 -1.70
CA LYS A 20 -21.56 -5.07 -1.91
C LYS A 20 -22.42 -4.76 -0.68
N ARG A 21 -21.90 -4.91 0.53
CA ARG A 21 -22.73 -4.96 1.76
C ARG A 21 -22.67 -3.71 2.66
N THR A 22 -22.04 -2.62 2.21
CA THR A 22 -21.60 -1.55 3.13
C THR A 22 -22.10 -0.15 2.75
N ASP A 23 -23.42 0.06 2.75
CA ASP A 23 -24.05 1.38 2.69
C ASP A 23 -24.14 2.05 4.07
N TRP A 24 -22.98 2.20 4.73
CA TRP A 24 -22.90 2.86 6.03
C TRP A 24 -22.85 4.38 5.89
N SER A 25 -23.37 5.12 6.88
CA SER A 25 -23.10 6.55 7.01
C SER A 25 -21.61 6.80 7.25
N LEU A 26 -21.12 8.02 6.97
CA LEU A 26 -19.71 8.37 7.23
C LEU A 26 -19.34 8.13 8.70
N GLY A 27 -20.19 8.57 9.65
CA GLY A 27 -19.96 8.37 11.08
C GLY A 27 -19.81 6.89 11.45
N LYS A 28 -20.69 6.01 10.93
CA LYS A 28 -20.58 4.56 11.14
C LYS A 28 -19.34 3.97 10.47
N THR A 29 -18.94 4.46 9.30
CA THR A 29 -17.69 4.05 8.67
C THR A 29 -16.51 4.39 9.58
N PHE A 30 -16.38 5.63 10.03
CA PHE A 30 -15.29 6.03 10.93
C PHE A 30 -15.28 5.28 12.26
N SER A 31 -16.45 5.05 12.86
CA SER A 31 -16.54 4.33 14.14
C SER A 31 -16.06 2.88 14.04
N VAL A 32 -16.07 2.28 12.85
CA VAL A 32 -15.56 0.93 12.62
C VAL A 32 -14.12 0.96 12.12
N THR A 33 -13.81 1.80 11.13
CA THR A 33 -12.50 1.79 10.46
C THR A 33 -11.38 2.33 11.33
N VAL A 34 -11.64 3.34 12.18
CA VAL A 34 -10.60 3.92 13.06
C VAL A 34 -10.14 2.90 14.10
N PRO A 35 -11.01 2.25 14.90
CA PRO A 35 -10.56 1.20 15.82
C PRO A 35 -9.88 0.04 15.11
N LEU A 36 -10.43 -0.39 13.96
CA LEU A 36 -9.87 -1.50 13.19
C LEU A 36 -8.43 -1.21 12.72
N PHE A 37 -8.21 0.00 12.20
CA PHE A 37 -6.87 0.45 11.79
C PHE A 37 -5.93 0.55 12.99
N LEU A 38 -6.37 1.18 14.09
CA LEU A 38 -5.54 1.35 15.28
C LEU A 38 -5.12 0.01 15.90
N VAL A 39 -6.03 -0.96 16.00
CA VAL A 39 -5.71 -2.30 16.51
C VAL A 39 -4.64 -2.97 15.64
N GLY A 40 -4.84 -2.99 14.31
CA GLY A 40 -3.84 -3.56 13.40
C GLY A 40 -2.50 -2.82 13.45
N TYR A 41 -2.53 -1.48 13.56
CA TYR A 41 -1.34 -0.65 13.68
C TYR A 41 -0.56 -0.92 14.96
N PHE A 42 -1.23 -0.98 16.12
CA PHE A 42 -0.57 -1.23 17.40
C PHE A 42 -0.01 -2.65 17.49
N ILE A 43 -0.69 -3.67 16.92
CA ILE A 43 -0.14 -5.03 16.80
C ILE A 43 1.13 -4.99 15.97
N THR A 44 1.09 -4.31 14.81
CA THR A 44 2.25 -4.15 13.92
C THR A 44 3.41 -3.47 14.64
N LEU A 45 3.14 -2.34 15.30
CA LEU A 45 4.15 -1.54 15.99
C LEU A 45 4.78 -2.31 17.15
N ALA A 46 3.97 -2.90 18.03
CA ALA A 46 4.47 -3.62 19.19
C ALA A 46 5.23 -4.88 18.77
N GLY A 47 4.67 -5.64 17.84
CA GLY A 47 5.27 -6.86 17.33
C GLY A 47 6.57 -6.64 16.57
N PHE A 48 6.59 -5.67 15.66
CA PHE A 48 7.81 -5.32 14.93
C PHE A 48 8.90 -4.81 15.87
N ARG A 49 8.56 -3.98 16.86
CA ARG A 49 9.52 -3.54 17.89
C ARG A 49 10.06 -4.69 18.72
N TYR A 50 9.22 -5.67 19.04
CA TYR A 50 9.66 -6.87 19.76
C TYR A 50 10.64 -7.69 18.92
N MET A 51 10.29 -7.99 17.67
CA MET A 51 11.13 -8.77 16.77
C MET A 51 12.48 -8.09 16.49
N THR A 52 12.47 -6.78 16.23
CA THR A 52 13.70 -6.00 15.99
C THR A 52 14.58 -5.82 17.23
N SER A 53 14.07 -6.12 18.42
CA SER A 53 14.86 -6.06 19.65
C SER A 53 15.69 -7.32 19.91
N ASP A 54 15.37 -8.44 19.25
CA ASP A 54 16.13 -9.68 19.35
C ASP A 54 17.26 -9.70 18.30
N PRO A 55 18.54 -9.69 18.70
CA PRO A 55 19.66 -9.72 17.76
C PRO A 55 19.77 -11.03 16.96
N ASN A 56 19.08 -12.11 17.38
CA ASN A 56 19.09 -13.40 16.70
C ASN A 56 17.78 -13.69 15.95
N VAL A 57 16.93 -12.67 15.76
CA VAL A 57 15.68 -12.81 15.04
C VAL A 57 15.91 -13.35 13.63
N SER A 58 15.10 -14.32 13.21
CA SER A 58 15.13 -14.82 11.84
C SER A 58 14.55 -13.81 10.86
N GLU A 59 14.86 -13.94 9.58
CA GLU A 59 14.24 -13.13 8.51
C GLU A 59 12.71 -13.26 8.54
N GLU A 60 12.19 -14.48 8.69
CA GLU A 60 10.74 -14.72 8.83
C GLU A 60 10.15 -14.02 10.06
N GLY A 61 10.89 -14.01 11.18
CA GLY A 61 10.48 -13.32 12.40
C GLY A 61 10.41 -11.81 12.22
N MET A 62 11.36 -11.22 11.50
CA MET A 62 11.34 -9.82 11.12
C MET A 62 10.11 -9.49 10.27
N GLU A 63 9.83 -10.31 9.25
CA GLU A 63 8.74 -10.11 8.30
C GLU A 63 7.34 -10.34 8.88
N LEU A 64 7.23 -11.11 9.97
CA LEU A 64 5.95 -11.57 10.51
C LEU A 64 4.92 -10.45 10.69
N PHE A 65 5.34 -9.28 11.17
CA PHE A 65 4.44 -8.16 11.46
C PHE A 65 4.19 -7.23 10.28
N PHE A 66 4.92 -7.37 9.17
CA PHE A 66 4.70 -6.59 7.96
C PHE A 66 4.37 -7.44 6.72
N THR A 67 4.19 -8.76 6.87
CA THR A 67 3.73 -9.63 5.79
C THR A 67 2.28 -9.34 5.40
N TYR A 68 1.98 -9.42 4.11
CA TYR A 68 0.70 -9.01 3.54
C TYR A 68 -0.50 -9.83 4.02
N CYS A 69 -0.30 -11.11 4.31
CA CYS A 69 -1.39 -12.03 4.70
C CYS A 69 -1.54 -12.18 6.22
N SER A 70 -0.97 -11.25 7.00
CA SER A 70 -1.12 -11.25 8.45
C SER A 70 -2.46 -10.66 8.91
N PRO A 71 -3.01 -11.10 10.05
CA PRO A 71 -4.25 -10.54 10.60
C PRO A 71 -4.18 -9.03 10.83
N ASN A 72 -3.06 -8.49 11.31
CA ASN A 72 -2.90 -7.05 11.51
C ASN A 72 -2.96 -6.26 10.20
N ALA A 73 -2.30 -6.75 9.14
CA ALA A 73 -2.39 -6.16 7.81
C ALA A 73 -3.83 -6.22 7.25
N LEU A 74 -4.53 -7.34 7.47
CA LEU A 74 -5.94 -7.49 7.10
C LEU A 74 -6.83 -6.43 7.76
N LEU A 75 -6.67 -6.17 9.05
CA LEU A 75 -7.46 -5.16 9.77
C LEU A 75 -7.22 -3.76 9.18
N MET A 76 -5.96 -3.38 8.98
CA MET A 76 -5.60 -2.07 8.45
C MET A 76 -6.08 -1.89 6.99
N THR A 77 -5.89 -2.89 6.14
CA THR A 77 -6.29 -2.83 4.73
C THR A 77 -7.82 -2.81 4.57
N ALA A 78 -8.57 -3.57 5.37
CA ALA A 78 -10.02 -3.52 5.40
C ALA A 78 -10.53 -2.13 5.82
N ALA A 79 -9.90 -1.52 6.84
CA ALA A 79 -10.20 -0.16 7.27
C ALA A 79 -9.96 0.87 6.15
N VAL A 80 -8.79 0.81 5.50
CA VAL A 80 -8.42 1.70 4.39
C VAL A 80 -9.37 1.51 3.21
N PHE A 81 -9.69 0.26 2.83
CA PHE A 81 -10.62 -0.04 1.74
C PHE A 81 -12.00 0.61 1.98
N LEU A 82 -12.57 0.45 3.19
CA LEU A 82 -13.85 1.03 3.55
C LEU A 82 -13.85 2.56 3.55
N LEU A 83 -12.73 3.19 3.95
CA LEU A 83 -12.55 4.64 3.91
C LEU A 83 -12.43 5.16 2.46
N VAL A 84 -11.58 4.53 1.64
CA VAL A 84 -11.36 4.92 0.23
C VAL A 84 -12.66 4.84 -0.56
N ARG A 85 -13.53 3.87 -0.28
CA ARG A 85 -14.85 3.77 -0.92
C ARG A 85 -15.76 4.96 -0.68
N LYS A 86 -15.55 5.75 0.39
CA LYS A 86 -16.31 6.98 0.65
C LYS A 86 -15.81 8.17 -0.14
N VAL A 87 -14.60 8.08 -0.71
CA VAL A 87 -14.02 9.15 -1.52
C VAL A 87 -14.68 9.17 -2.89
N ARG A 88 -15.33 10.29 -3.23
CA ARG A 88 -15.87 10.54 -4.57
C ARG A 88 -15.01 11.57 -5.27
N ILE A 89 -14.37 11.16 -6.36
CA ILE A 89 -13.51 12.02 -7.18
C ILE A 89 -14.30 12.43 -8.41
N THR A 90 -14.54 13.74 -8.56
CA THR A 90 -15.30 14.29 -9.70
C THR A 90 -14.39 15.01 -10.71
N SER A 91 -13.17 15.37 -10.32
CA SER A 91 -12.24 16.10 -11.19
C SER A 91 -11.81 15.24 -12.39
N PRO A 92 -12.06 15.69 -13.63
CA PRO A 92 -11.66 14.95 -14.83
C PRO A 92 -10.15 14.72 -14.93
N VAL A 93 -9.35 15.67 -14.42
CA VAL A 93 -7.88 15.58 -14.42
C VAL A 93 -7.43 14.44 -13.50
N ILE A 94 -7.98 14.39 -12.28
CA ILE A 94 -7.63 13.35 -11.31
C ILE A 94 -8.13 11.99 -11.79
N CYS A 95 -9.34 11.89 -12.35
CA CYS A 95 -9.84 10.65 -12.91
C CYS A 95 -8.94 10.12 -14.04
N ARG A 96 -8.45 10.99 -14.94
CA ARG A 96 -7.49 10.60 -15.99
C ARG A 96 -6.16 10.13 -15.41
N ALA A 97 -5.65 10.83 -14.40
CA ALA A 97 -4.42 10.45 -13.72
C ALA A 97 -4.57 9.06 -13.06
N LEU A 98 -5.63 8.84 -12.28
CA LEU A 98 -5.89 7.54 -11.64
C LEU A 98 -6.11 6.42 -12.67
N ALA A 99 -6.81 6.68 -13.77
CA ALA A 99 -6.96 5.70 -14.84
C ALA A 99 -5.61 5.35 -15.49
N ASN A 100 -4.71 6.33 -15.65
CA ASN A 100 -3.36 6.06 -16.13
C ASN A 100 -2.53 5.29 -15.09
N LEU A 101 -2.67 5.60 -13.80
CA LEU A 101 -2.01 4.90 -12.71
C LEU A 101 -2.39 3.41 -12.71
N THR A 102 -3.68 3.08 -12.88
CA THR A 102 -4.14 1.69 -12.99
C THR A 102 -3.47 0.95 -14.14
N LYS A 103 -3.30 1.60 -15.30
CA LYS A 103 -2.61 1.01 -16.46
C LYS A 103 -1.11 0.82 -16.19
N CYS A 104 -0.48 1.76 -15.50
CA CYS A 104 0.95 1.69 -15.19
C CYS A 104 1.26 0.79 -13.98
N GLY A 105 0.25 0.21 -13.32
CA GLY A 105 0.40 -0.42 -12.00
C GLY A 105 1.43 -1.53 -11.96
N PHE A 106 1.45 -2.41 -12.97
CA PHE A 106 2.44 -3.49 -13.02
C PHE A 106 3.86 -2.97 -13.25
N GLY A 107 4.05 -2.02 -14.18
CA GLY A 107 5.35 -1.38 -14.36
C GLY A 107 5.83 -0.66 -13.10
N LEU A 108 4.93 0.01 -12.37
CA LEU A 108 5.22 0.64 -11.08
C LEU A 108 5.77 -0.37 -10.07
N TYR A 109 5.11 -1.53 -9.97
CA TYR A 109 5.55 -2.64 -9.14
C TYR A 109 6.94 -3.14 -9.54
N CYS A 110 7.23 -3.26 -10.84
CA CYS A 110 8.55 -3.72 -11.29
C CYS A 110 9.69 -2.74 -10.97
N VAL A 111 9.43 -1.42 -11.08
CA VAL A 111 10.53 -0.43 -11.06
C VAL A 111 10.73 0.28 -9.73
N HIS A 112 9.77 0.24 -8.81
CA HIS A 112 9.84 1.07 -7.61
C HIS A 112 11.07 0.81 -6.74
N TYR A 113 11.54 -0.45 -6.65
CA TYR A 113 12.74 -0.80 -5.90
C TYR A 113 13.99 -0.03 -6.36
N PHE A 114 14.11 0.30 -7.66
CA PHE A 114 15.23 1.12 -8.17
C PHE A 114 15.21 2.54 -7.63
N PHE A 115 14.03 3.05 -7.23
CA PHE A 115 13.85 4.42 -6.78
C PHE A 115 13.74 4.57 -5.26
N VAL A 116 13.46 3.50 -4.50
CA VAL A 116 13.34 3.55 -3.03
C VAL A 116 14.60 4.13 -2.38
N GLY A 117 15.77 3.56 -2.68
CA GLY A 117 17.06 4.00 -2.12
C GLY A 117 17.38 5.45 -2.46
N PRO A 118 17.44 5.82 -3.75
CA PRO A 118 17.69 7.21 -4.15
C PRO A 118 16.70 8.22 -3.56
N SER A 119 15.41 7.86 -3.49
CA SER A 119 14.38 8.74 -2.91
C SER A 119 14.57 8.94 -1.41
N TYR A 120 14.95 7.89 -0.68
CA TYR A 120 15.28 7.98 0.74
C TYR A 120 16.50 8.86 0.98
N MET A 121 17.59 8.64 0.23
CA MET A 121 18.81 9.44 0.32
C MET A 121 18.55 10.91 0.01
N PHE A 122 17.74 11.20 -1.02
CA PHE A 122 17.35 12.57 -1.36
C PHE A 122 16.52 13.22 -0.25
N ALA A 123 15.53 12.49 0.30
CA ALA A 123 14.71 12.98 1.41
C ALA A 123 15.56 13.31 2.65
N GLN A 124 16.58 12.49 2.94
CA GLN A 124 17.56 12.79 4.00
C GLN A 124 18.39 14.04 3.68
N TRP A 125 18.88 14.15 2.44
CA TRP A 125 19.73 15.26 2.00
C TRP A 125 19.03 16.62 2.11
N ILE A 126 17.73 16.70 1.83
CA ILE A 126 16.95 17.94 2.00
C ILE A 126 16.57 18.24 3.46
N GLY A 127 17.06 17.46 4.43
CA GLY A 127 16.80 17.67 5.84
C GLY A 127 15.40 17.28 6.30
N THR A 128 14.75 16.31 5.63
CA THR A 128 13.41 15.85 6.04
C THR A 128 13.46 15.26 7.46
N PRO A 129 12.60 15.68 8.39
CA PRO A 129 12.60 15.17 9.75
C PRO A 129 12.22 13.68 9.78
N ILE A 130 12.77 12.93 10.73
CA ILE A 130 12.63 11.46 10.83
C ILE A 130 11.16 10.98 10.66
N PRO A 131 10.14 11.59 11.30
CA PRO A 131 8.76 11.14 11.16
C PRO A 131 8.18 11.30 9.74
N ALA A 132 8.71 12.25 8.97
CA ALA A 132 8.27 12.52 7.60
C ALA A 132 9.15 11.83 6.55
N LEU A 133 10.27 11.23 6.95
CA LEU A 133 11.26 10.69 6.02
C LEU A 133 10.69 9.59 5.14
N VAL A 134 10.00 8.62 5.74
CA VAL A 134 9.34 7.53 5.01
C VAL A 134 8.18 8.03 4.14
N PRO A 135 7.25 8.87 4.63
CA PRO A 135 6.22 9.48 3.78
C PRO A 135 6.78 10.23 2.56
N VAL A 136 7.78 11.09 2.77
CA VAL A 136 8.38 11.89 1.69
C VAL A 136 9.10 11.00 0.69
N SER A 137 9.93 10.05 1.15
CA SER A 137 10.63 9.12 0.25
C SER A 137 9.66 8.24 -0.54
N THR A 138 8.52 7.87 0.06
CA THR A 138 7.46 7.10 -0.61
C THR A 138 6.81 7.91 -1.74
N ILE A 139 6.49 9.18 -1.49
CA ILE A 139 5.92 10.07 -2.52
C ILE A 139 6.91 10.26 -3.67
N LEU A 140 8.18 10.49 -3.36
CA LEU A 140 9.24 10.62 -4.38
C LEU A 140 9.40 9.35 -5.20
N THR A 141 9.49 8.19 -4.53
CA THR A 141 9.57 6.87 -5.18
C THR A 141 8.39 6.66 -6.11
N PHE A 142 7.19 6.97 -5.65
CA PHE A 142 5.97 6.84 -6.43
C PHE A 142 5.98 7.74 -7.67
N ILE A 143 6.33 9.02 -7.52
CA ILE A 143 6.40 9.98 -8.64
C ILE A 143 7.45 9.55 -9.67
N CYS A 144 8.65 9.16 -9.23
CA CYS A 144 9.72 8.72 -10.12
C CYS A 144 9.34 7.43 -10.86
N SER A 145 8.81 6.44 -10.13
CA SER A 145 8.38 5.16 -10.70
C SER A 145 7.26 5.34 -11.71
N TRP A 146 6.30 6.23 -11.39
CA TRP A 146 5.16 6.47 -12.27
C TRP A 146 5.58 7.24 -13.51
N SER A 147 6.42 8.26 -13.35
CA SER A 147 6.97 9.02 -14.48
C SER A 147 7.77 8.12 -15.40
N PHE A 148 8.64 7.27 -14.86
CA PHE A 148 9.41 6.30 -15.63
C PHE A 148 8.50 5.33 -16.39
N THR A 149 7.57 4.69 -15.69
CA THR A 149 6.64 3.73 -16.30
C THR A 149 5.76 4.39 -17.36
N TYR A 150 5.31 5.63 -17.11
CA TYR A 150 4.55 6.41 -18.08
C TYR A 150 5.35 6.66 -19.36
N LEU A 151 6.63 7.03 -19.24
CA LEU A 151 7.51 7.23 -20.40
C LEU A 151 7.73 5.93 -21.17
N VAL A 152 7.99 4.83 -20.47
CA VAL A 152 8.15 3.51 -21.11
C VAL A 152 6.85 3.08 -21.81
N SER A 153 5.67 3.44 -21.27
CA SER A 153 4.38 3.14 -21.89
C SER A 153 4.17 3.79 -23.26
N LYS A 154 5.00 4.78 -23.61
CA LYS A 154 4.99 5.45 -24.93
C LYS A 154 5.82 4.72 -25.98
N LEU A 155 6.64 3.75 -25.59
CA LEU A 155 7.48 3.00 -26.51
C LEU A 155 6.68 1.95 -27.29
N PRO A 156 7.11 1.59 -28.52
CA PRO A 156 6.50 0.47 -29.24
C PRO A 156 6.62 -0.81 -28.40
N HIS A 157 5.59 -1.66 -28.43
CA HIS A 157 5.52 -2.92 -27.68
C HIS A 157 5.49 -2.82 -26.15
N ALA A 158 5.38 -1.62 -25.57
CA ALA A 158 5.37 -1.42 -24.11
C ALA A 158 4.28 -2.22 -23.35
N LYS A 159 3.17 -2.58 -24.03
CA LYS A 159 2.13 -3.46 -23.47
C LYS A 159 2.65 -4.81 -22.96
N TYR A 160 3.74 -5.33 -23.54
CA TYR A 160 4.32 -6.61 -23.09
C TYR A 160 5.20 -6.46 -21.85
N ILE A 161 5.53 -5.24 -21.45
CA ILE A 161 6.43 -4.92 -20.34
C ILE A 161 5.65 -4.32 -19.16
N ILE A 162 4.64 -3.50 -19.43
CA ILE A 162 3.90 -2.72 -18.42
C ILE A 162 2.50 -3.29 -18.15
N GLY A 163 2.01 -4.20 -19.01
CA GLY A 163 0.63 -4.69 -19.02
C GLY A 163 -0.23 -4.04 -20.09
#